data_AF-A0A151RJ40-F1
#
_entry.id   AF-A0A151RJ40-F1
#
_cell.length_a   1.000
_cell.length_b   1.000
_cell.length_c   1.000
_cell.angle_alpha   90.00
_cell.angle_beta   90.00
_cell.angle_gamma   90.00
#
_symmetry.space_group_name_H-M   'P 1'
#
loop_
_entity.id
_entity.type
_entity.pdbx_description
1 polymer ?
#
loop_
_entity_poly.entity_id
_entity_poly.type
_entity_poly.pdbx_seq_one_letter_code
_entity_poly.pdbx_strand_id
1 'polypeptide(L)'
;NMVERFVEILNCRVMEFSFTYLGLLVGGNPKKEDFWKPIVFKFKKLSRWNNKVMSFAERLCLISWILSSLPIFYFSFFEMPLIAERVKEDSKRIFVAGEEGGKKIN
;
A
#
# COMPACT_ATOMS: atom_id res chain seq x y z
N ASN A 1 -27.05 21.22 11.24
CA ASN A 1 -25.97 20.46 10.60
C ASN A 1 -26.59 19.23 9.93
N MET A 2 -26.35 18.92 8.64
CA MET A 2 -27.05 17.81 7.95
C MET A 2 -26.75 16.45 8.61
N VAL A 3 -25.53 16.27 9.09
CA VAL A 3 -25.07 15.04 9.77
C VAL A 3 -25.85 14.79 11.07
N GLU A 4 -26.09 15.84 11.87
CA GLU A 4 -26.86 15.74 13.14
C GLU A 4 -28.30 15.27 12.91
N ARG A 5 -28.98 15.75 11.85
CA ARG A 5 -30.32 15.28 11.51
C ARG A 5 -30.36 13.79 11.18
N PHE A 6 -29.35 13.28 10.47
CA PHE A 6 -29.29 11.86 10.13
C PHE A 6 -28.99 10.98 11.35
N VAL A 7 -28.14 11.46 12.27
CA VAL A 7 -27.83 10.79 13.54
C VAL A 7 -29.09 10.62 14.38
N GLU A 8 -29.93 11.65 14.47
CA GLU A 8 -31.21 11.59 15.18
C GLU A 8 -32.20 10.63 14.52
N ILE A 9 -32.36 10.68 13.19
CA ILE A 9 -33.28 9.81 12.44
C ILE A 9 -32.88 8.33 12.55
N LEU A 10 -31.58 8.05 12.45
CA LEU A 10 -31.04 6.69 12.45
C LEU A 10 -30.70 6.19 13.86
N ASN A 11 -30.87 7.03 14.89
CA ASN A 11 -30.50 6.77 16.28
C ASN A 11 -29.09 6.17 16.44
N CYS A 12 -28.13 6.67 15.65
CA CYS A 12 -26.77 6.16 15.57
C CYS A 12 -25.75 7.23 16.01
N ARG A 13 -24.58 6.81 16.50
CA ARG A 13 -23.51 7.75 16.85
C ARG A 13 -22.66 8.10 15.63
N VAL A 14 -22.23 9.37 15.54
CA VAL A 14 -21.20 9.78 14.59
C VAL A 14 -19.90 9.09 14.97
N MET A 15 -19.36 8.29 14.05
CA MET A 15 -18.06 7.66 14.23
C MET A 15 -16.96 8.58 13.70
N GLU A 16 -15.90 8.78 14.48
CA GLU A 16 -14.73 9.53 14.02
C GLU A 16 -13.95 8.63 13.04
N PHE A 17 -14.10 8.91 11.74
CA PHE A 17 -13.72 7.98 10.66
C PHE A 17 -12.25 8.14 10.25
N SER A 18 -11.32 7.88 11.17
CA SER A 18 -9.87 7.96 10.91
C SER A 18 -9.13 6.73 11.45
N PHE A 19 -9.41 5.56 10.88
CA PHE A 19 -8.67 4.34 11.18
C PHE A 19 -7.69 3.98 10.07
N THR A 20 -6.61 3.29 10.44
CA THR A 20 -5.62 2.81 9.46
C THR A 20 -6.03 1.46 8.92
N TYR A 21 -6.30 1.35 7.62
CA TYR A 21 -6.53 0.08 6.94
C TYR A 21 -5.39 -0.21 5.97
N LEU A 22 -4.76 -1.38 6.11
CA LEU A 22 -3.62 -1.83 5.30
C LEU A 22 -2.42 -0.86 5.24
N GLY A 23 -2.35 0.13 6.12
CA GLY A 23 -1.30 1.15 6.16
C GLY A 23 -1.70 2.52 5.62
N LEU A 24 -2.95 2.70 5.23
CA LEU A 24 -3.52 3.99 4.85
C LEU A 24 -4.58 4.44 5.83
N LEU A 25 -4.64 5.75 6.07
CA LEU A 25 -5.75 6.34 6.80
C LEU A 25 -6.99 6.33 5.91
N VAL A 26 -8.00 5.57 6.31
CA VAL A 26 -9.31 5.62 5.67
C VAL A 26 -9.91 7.01 5.98
N GLY A 27 -10.29 7.75 4.94
CA GLY A 27 -10.68 9.17 5.06
C GLY A 27 -9.53 10.17 4.84
N GLY A 28 -8.31 9.71 4.58
CA GLY A 28 -7.21 10.57 4.13
C GLY A 28 -7.36 11.03 2.67
N ASN A 29 -6.53 11.99 2.24
CA ASN A 29 -6.60 12.55 0.89
C ASN A 29 -5.63 11.80 -0.06
N PRO A 30 -6.12 10.94 -0.98
CA PRO A 30 -5.28 10.18 -1.91
C PRO A 30 -4.56 11.06 -2.94
N LYS A 31 -4.95 12.33 -3.12
CA LYS A 31 -4.26 13.27 -4.02
C LYS A 31 -2.98 13.84 -3.42
N LYS A 32 -2.70 13.62 -2.14
CA LYS A 32 -1.46 14.07 -1.50
C LYS A 32 -0.39 12.98 -1.57
N GLU A 33 0.84 13.35 -1.86
CA GLU A 33 1.97 12.41 -1.89
C GLU A 33 2.23 11.79 -0.50
N ASP A 34 2.11 12.59 0.57
CA ASP A 34 2.30 12.14 1.95
C ASP A 34 1.38 10.98 2.34
N PHE A 35 0.19 10.90 1.72
CA PHE A 35 -0.74 9.80 1.94
C PHE A 35 -0.15 8.45 1.53
N TRP A 36 0.69 8.41 0.50
CA TRP A 36 1.27 7.19 -0.05
C TRP A 36 2.62 6.80 0.58
N LYS A 37 3.28 7.70 1.32
CA LYS A 37 4.59 7.43 1.96
C LYS A 37 4.62 6.16 2.82
N PRO A 38 3.60 5.87 3.66
CA PRO A 38 3.58 4.65 4.47
C PRO A 38 3.61 3.37 3.62
N ILE A 39 2.95 3.40 2.45
CA ILE A 39 2.91 2.26 1.52
C ILE A 39 4.28 2.03 0.89
N VAL A 40 4.92 3.09 0.38
CA VAL A 40 6.25 3.01 -0.22
C VAL A 40 7.26 2.46 0.79
N PHE A 41 7.18 2.89 2.05
CA PHE A 41 8.03 2.37 3.12
C PHE A 41 7.80 0.87 3.38
N LYS A 42 6.54 0.42 3.40
CA LYS A 42 6.21 -1.01 3.54
C LYS A 42 6.78 -1.83 2.39
N PHE A 43 6.70 -1.35 1.16
CA PHE A 43 7.30 -2.02 0.00
C PHE A 43 8.82 -2.15 0.12
N LYS A 44 9.49 -1.07 0.54
CA LYS A 44 10.94 -1.08 0.78
C LYS A 44 11.33 -2.04 1.91
N LYS A 45 10.47 -2.24 2.91
CA LYS A 45 10.69 -3.23 3.97
C LYS A 45 10.49 -4.66 3.45
N LEU A 46 9.50 -4.86 2.58
CA LEU A 46 9.22 -6.17 1.96
C LEU A 46 10.36 -6.61 1.03
N SER A 47 10.95 -5.69 0.25
CA SER A 47 12.10 -6.02 -0.60
C SER A 47 13.35 -6.40 0.22
N ARG A 48 13.47 -5.88 1.45
CA ARG A 48 14.54 -6.24 2.39
C ARG A 48 14.19 -7.45 3.27
N TRP A 49 13.03 -8.06 3.08
CA TRP A 49 12.59 -9.18 3.90
C TRP A 49 13.43 -10.43 3.57
N ASN A 50 14.17 -10.88 4.57
CA ASN A 50 15.04 -12.05 4.47
C ASN A 50 14.60 -13.05 5.54
N ASN A 51 14.00 -14.17 5.12
CA ASN A 51 13.56 -15.23 6.01
C ASN A 51 14.32 -16.54 5.70
N LYS A 52 14.94 -17.15 6.72
CA LYS A 52 15.76 -18.36 6.58
C LYS A 52 15.00 -19.56 5.98
N VAL A 53 13.67 -19.53 5.97
CA VAL A 53 12.80 -20.62 5.47
C VAL A 53 12.34 -20.47 4.01
N MET A 54 12.57 -19.33 3.36
CA MET A 54 12.15 -19.14 1.96
C MET A 54 13.34 -19.04 1.03
N SER A 55 13.29 -19.81 -0.06
CA SER A 55 14.21 -19.71 -1.19
C SER A 55 14.06 -18.37 -1.91
N PHE A 56 15.07 -18.00 -2.69
CA PHE A 56 15.04 -16.76 -3.46
C PHE A 56 13.86 -16.71 -4.44
N ALA A 57 13.58 -17.83 -5.12
CA ALA A 57 12.47 -17.93 -6.08
C ALA A 57 11.10 -17.74 -5.39
N GLU A 58 10.89 -18.35 -4.23
CA GLU A 58 9.63 -18.20 -3.47
C GLU A 58 9.42 -16.76 -2.98
N ARG A 59 10.50 -16.10 -2.52
CA ARG A 59 10.43 -14.67 -2.15
C ARG A 59 10.05 -13.82 -3.36
N LEU A 60 10.62 -14.12 -4.52
CA LEU A 60 10.37 -13.38 -5.74
C LEU A 60 8.90 -13.51 -6.17
N CYS A 61 8.39 -14.74 -6.17
CA CYS A 61 6.97 -15.02 -6.44
C CYS A 61 6.05 -14.32 -5.44
N LEU A 62 6.36 -14.37 -4.14
CA LEU A 62 5.53 -13.75 -3.12
C LEU A 62 5.52 -12.22 -3.23
N ILE A 63 6.69 -11.61 -3.42
CA ILE A 63 6.80 -10.15 -3.60
C ILE A 63 6.06 -9.72 -4.87
N SER A 64 6.22 -10.46 -5.98
CA SER A 64 5.52 -10.21 -7.24
C SER A 64 4.00 -10.27 -7.05
N TRP A 65 3.49 -11.31 -6.39
CA TRP A 65 2.05 -11.46 -6.14
C TRP A 65 1.47 -10.36 -5.25
N ILE A 66 2.18 -9.98 -4.19
CA ILE A 66 1.81 -8.88 -3.29
C ILE A 66 1.80 -7.55 -4.06
N LEU A 67 2.82 -7.30 -4.91
CA LEU A 67 2.91 -6.09 -5.74
C LEU A 67 1.82 -6.02 -6.82
N SER A 68 1.38 -7.15 -7.37
CA SER A 68 0.31 -7.19 -8.37
C SER A 68 -1.07 -6.98 -7.74
N SER A 69 -1.30 -7.46 -6.52
CA SER A 69 -2.60 -7.38 -5.84
C SER A 69 -2.85 -6.04 -5.12
N LEU A 70 -1.80 -5.38 -4.62
CA LEU A 70 -1.92 -4.13 -3.87
C LEU A 70 -2.47 -2.94 -4.68
N PRO A 71 -2.01 -2.66 -5.91
CA PRO A 71 -2.59 -1.60 -6.74
C PRO A 71 -4.07 -1.83 -6.99
N ILE A 72 -4.47 -3.07 -7.27
CA ILE A 72 -5.88 -3.45 -7.48
C ILE A 72 -6.69 -3.14 -6.23
N PHE A 73 -6.15 -3.48 -5.05
CA PHE A 73 -6.78 -3.17 -3.77
C PHE A 73 -6.93 -1.65 -3.55
N TYR A 74 -5.89 -0.86 -3.81
CA TYR A 74 -5.95 0.60 -3.62
C TYR A 74 -6.87 1.29 -4.61
N PHE A 75 -6.93 0.82 -5.87
CA PHE A 75 -7.84 1.35 -6.87
C PHE A 75 -9.32 1.00 -6.60
N SER A 76 -9.59 -0.03 -5.78
CA SER A 76 -10.95 -0.30 -5.32
C SER A 76 -11.46 0.70 -4.28
N PHE A 77 -10.56 1.40 -3.56
CA PHE A 77 -10.92 2.33 -2.48
C PHE A 77 -10.69 3.81 -2.82
N PHE A 78 -9.72 4.12 -3.70
CA PHE A 78 -9.34 5.48 -4.03
C PHE A 78 -9.35 5.70 -5.54
N GLU A 79 -9.99 6.80 -5.96
CA GLU A 79 -9.96 7.27 -7.34
C GLU A 79 -8.51 7.62 -7.70
N MET A 80 -7.95 6.98 -8.74
CA MET A 80 -6.52 6.94 -9.02
C MET A 80 -5.95 8.32 -9.40
N PRO A 81 -5.11 8.94 -8.55
CA PRO A 81 -4.36 10.13 -8.94
C PRO A 81 -3.04 9.73 -9.62
N LEU A 82 -2.49 10.60 -10.47
CA LEU A 82 -1.18 10.43 -11.15
C LEU A 82 -0.02 10.05 -10.20
N ILE A 83 -0.16 10.35 -8.90
CA ILE A 83 0.81 10.02 -7.85
C ILE A 83 0.83 8.50 -7.56
N ALA A 84 -0.31 7.82 -7.62
CA ALA A 84 -0.38 6.37 -7.40
C ALA A 84 0.30 5.59 -8.53
N GLU A 85 0.27 6.12 -9.76
CA GLU A 85 1.01 5.55 -10.90
C GLU A 85 2.53 5.61 -10.68
N ARG A 86 3.02 6.75 -10.16
CA ARG A 86 4.43 6.92 -9.79
C ARG A 86 4.85 5.95 -8.68
N VAL A 87 4.00 5.76 -7.67
CA VAL A 87 4.23 4.78 -6.59
C VAL A 87 4.28 3.35 -7.14
N LYS A 88 3.46 3.02 -8.13
CA LYS A 88 3.48 1.72 -8.82
C LYS A 88 4.79 1.52 -9.57
N GLU A 89 5.26 2.53 -10.32
CA GLU A 89 6.55 2.48 -11.00
C GLU A 89 7.73 2.37 -10.03
N ASP A 90 7.74 3.17 -8.96
CA ASP A 90 8.82 3.14 -7.96
C ASP A 90 8.86 1.80 -7.22
N SER A 91 7.69 1.21 -6.94
CA SER A 91 7.60 -0.13 -6.36
C SER A 91 8.16 -1.20 -7.30
N LYS A 92 7.90 -1.08 -8.62
CA LYS A 92 8.47 -1.95 -9.64
C LYS A 92 9.99 -1.78 -9.76
N ARG A 93 10.50 -0.55 -9.67
CA ARG A 93 11.95 -0.25 -9.68
C ARG A 93 12.66 -0.83 -8.45
N ILE A 94 12.07 -0.71 -7.26
CA ILE A 94 12.62 -1.29 -6.02
C ILE A 94 12.75 -2.82 -6.14
N PHE A 95 11.83 -3.47 -6.84
CA PHE A 95 11.89 -4.91 -7.11
C PHE A 95 13.04 -5.27 -8.06
N VAL A 96 13.14 -4.60 -9.21
CA VAL A 96 14.21 -4.85 -10.21
C VAL A 96 15.60 -4.56 -9.63
N ALA A 97 15.74 -3.49 -8.84
CA ALA A 97 17.01 -3.18 -8.17
C ALA A 97 17.42 -4.24 -7.12
N GLY A 98 16.46 -4.97 -6.54
CA GLY A 98 16.73 -6.13 -5.68
C GLY A 98 17.30 -7.33 -6.43
N GLU A 99 17.10 -7.40 -7.75
CA GLU A 99 17.58 -8.46 -8.64
C GLU A 99 19.10 -8.35 -8.91
N GLU A 100 19.61 -7.12 -9.06
CA GLU A 100 21.03 -6.87 -9.35
C GLU A 100 21.97 -7.11 -8.15
N GLY A 101 21.46 -7.00 -6.92
CA GLY A 101 22.23 -7.29 -5.70
C GLY A 101 22.50 -8.77 -5.45
N GLY A 102 21.93 -9.68 -6.26
CA GLY A 102 22.09 -11.14 -6.14
C GLY A 102 23.25 -11.73 -6.95
N LYS A 103 23.93 -10.96 -7.80
CA LYS A 103 25.12 -11.43 -8.52
C LYS A 103 26.40 -11.08 -7.75
N LYS A 104 26.81 -12.01 -6.88
CA LYS A 104 28.19 -12.49 -6.69
C LYS A 104 28.29 -13.29 -5.39
N ILE A 105 28.17 -14.60 -5.49
CA ILE A 105 28.99 -15.53 -4.70
C ILE A 105 29.20 -16.78 -5.55
N ASN A 106 30.45 -16.93 -6.01
CA ASN A 106 31.14 -18.06 -6.68
C ASN A 106 30.32 -19.13 -7.39
#